data_AF-A0A3B9VRK2-F1
#
_entry.id   AF-A0A3B9VRK2-F1
#
_cell.length_a   1.000
_cell.length_b   1.000
_cell.length_c   1.000
_cell.angle_alpha   90.00
_cell.angle_beta   90.00
_cell.angle_gamma   90.00
#
_symmetry.space_group_name_H-M   'P 1'
#
loop_
_entity.id
_entity.type
_entity.pdbx_description
1 polymer ?
#
loop_
_entity_poly.entity_id
_entity_poly.type
_entity_poly.pdbx_seq_one_letter_code
_entity_poly.pdbx_strand_id
1 'polypeptide(L)' 'MSPKILVVDDEPDILELVQTRLEMAGYETLTAESGEVALKCFFTERSDSVGGDTQP' A
#
# COMPACT_ATOMS: atom_id res chain seq x y z
N MET A 1 14.15 6.77 8.04
CA MET A 1 12.97 6.34 7.27
C MET A 1 13.22 4.91 6.84
N SER A 2 12.41 3.98 7.34
CA SER A 2 12.31 2.60 6.85
C SER A 2 11.77 2.64 5.41
N PRO A 3 12.37 1.92 4.45
CA PRO A 3 11.79 1.83 3.11
C PRO A 3 10.49 1.03 3.20
N LYS A 4 9.40 1.62 2.70
CA LYS A 4 8.11 0.97 2.56
C LYS A 4 8.03 0.22 1.24
N ILE A 5 7.56 -1.03 1.29
CA ILE A 5 7.42 -1.88 0.12
C ILE A 5 5.92 -2.03 -0.17
N LEU A 6 5.51 -1.61 -1.37
CA LEU A 6 4.15 -1.80 -1.86
C LEU A 6 4.08 -3.09 -2.69
N VAL A 7 3.24 -4.01 -2.25
CA VAL A 7 3.00 -5.31 -2.88
C VAL A 7 1.61 -5.26 -3.51
N VAL A 8 1.53 -5.57 -4.80
CA VAL A 8 0.28 -5.54 -5.56
C VAL A 8 0.04 -6.93 -6.12
N ASP A 9 -1.01 -7.57 -5.65
CA ASP A 9 -1.35 -8.94 -6.02
C ASP A 9 -2.87 -9.14 -5.86
N ASP A 10 -3.52 -9.86 -6.77
CA ASP A 10 -4.95 -10.16 -6.69
C ASP A 10 -5.26 -11.31 -5.74
N GLU A 11 -4.24 -12.05 -5.30
CA GLU A 11 -4.38 -13.15 -4.33
C GLU A 11 -4.11 -12.67 -2.88
N PRO A 12 -5.12 -12.67 -1.99
CA PRO A 12 -4.95 -12.18 -0.61
C PRO A 12 -4.00 -13.05 0.22
N ASP A 13 -3.94 -14.36 -0.04
CA ASP A 13 -3.02 -15.28 0.62
C ASP A 13 -1.55 -14.92 0.35
N ILE A 14 -1.24 -14.46 -0.87
CA ILE A 14 0.10 -14.01 -1.25
C ILE A 14 0.42 -12.68 -0.58
N LEU A 15 -0.52 -11.73 -0.57
CA LEU A 15 -0.35 -10.43 0.10
C LEU A 15 0.00 -10.60 1.58
N GLU A 16 -0.74 -11.43 2.32
CA GLU A 16 -0.50 -11.67 3.74
C GLU A 16 0.86 -12.35 3.99
N LEU A 17 1.21 -13.33 3.15
CA LEU A 17 2.50 -14.03 3.24
C LEU A 17 3.68 -13.07 3.02
N VAL A 18 3.59 -12.22 2.00
CA VAL A 18 4.65 -11.27 1.66
C VAL A 18 4.75 -10.17 2.70
N GLN A 19 3.62 -9.64 3.17
CA GLN A 19 3.55 -8.67 4.27
C GLN A 19 4.25 -9.22 5.51
N THR A 20 3.85 -10.40 5.98
CA THR A 20 4.42 -11.02 7.19
C THR A 20 5.93 -11.21 7.07
N ARG A 21 6.41 -11.67 5.91
CA ARG A 21 7.86 -11.85 5.66
C ARG A 21 8.64 -10.55 5.73
N LEU A 22 8.11 -9.48 5.14
CA LEU A 22 8.77 -8.18 5.09
C LEU A 22 8.73 -7.46 6.44
N GLU A 23 7.62 -7.56 7.17
CA GLU A 23 7.50 -7.07 8.55
C GLU A 23 8.47 -7.78 9.49
N MET A 24 8.58 -9.11 9.39
CA MET A 24 9.58 -9.87 10.16
C MET A 24 11.01 -9.46 9.84
N ALA A 25 11.27 -8.98 8.62
CA ALA A 25 12.57 -8.45 8.22
C ALA A 25 12.79 -6.98 8.65
N GLY A 26 11.81 -6.36 9.33
CA GLY A 26 11.89 -4.98 9.84
C GLY A 26 11.54 -3.92 8.80
N TYR A 27 10.90 -4.31 7.69
CA TYR A 27 10.39 -3.39 6.69
C TYR A 27 8.91 -3.08 6.94
N GLU A 28 8.47 -1.91 6.50
CA GLU A 28 7.06 -1.58 6.48
C GLU A 28 6.47 -2.01 5.13
N THR A 29 5.33 -2.69 5.17
CA THR A 29 4.67 -3.21 3.96
C THR A 29 3.30 -2.61 3.77
N LEU A 30 2.99 -2.29 2.52
CA LEU A 30 1.67 -1.91 2.05
C LEU A 30 1.21 -2.98 1.07
N THR A 31 -0.01 -3.47 1.25
CA THR A 31 -0.63 -4.44 0.36
C THR A 31 -1.75 -3.76 -0.43
N ALA A 32 -1.91 -4.18 -1.68
CA ALA A 32 -2.97 -3.72 -2.54
C ALA A 32 -3.49 -4.87 -3.40
N GLU A 33 -4.81 -5.09 -3.36
CA GLU A 33 -5.52 -6.11 -4.15
C GLU A 33 -5.63 -5.78 -5.65
N SER A 34 -5.25 -4.56 -6.04
CA SER A 34 -5.35 -4.07 -7.41
C SER A 34 -4.44 -2.87 -7.63
N GLY A 35 -4.04 -2.65 -8.88
CA GLY A 35 -3.25 -1.48 -9.29
C GLY A 35 -3.92 -0.14 -8.95
N GLU A 36 -5.25 -0.06 -8.97
CA GLU A 36 -5.97 1.16 -8.58
C GLU A 36 -5.83 1.46 -7.08
N VAL A 37 -5.92 0.42 -6.23
CA VAL A 37 -5.72 0.52 -4.79
C VAL A 37 -4.25 0.85 -4.50
N ALA A 38 -3.32 0.21 -5.20
CA ALA A 38 -1.89 0.46 -5.09
C ALA A 38 -1.54 1.93 -5.40
N LEU A 39 -2.10 2.47 -6.49
CA LEU A 39 -1.96 3.87 -6.85
C LEU A 39 -2.55 4.78 -5.76
N LYS A 40 -3.77 4.50 -5.27
CA LYS A 40 -4.37 5.29 -4.18
C LYS A 40 -3.51 5.29 -2.93
N CYS A 41 -2.97 4.14 -2.51
CA CYS A 41 -2.07 4.04 -1.36
C CYS A 41 -0.78 4.83 -1.58
N PHE A 42 -0.17 4.70 -2.77
CA PHE A 42 1.03 5.42 -3.15
C PHE A 42 0.84 6.94 -3.19
N PHE A 43 -0.29 7.40 -3.74
CA PHE A 43 -0.63 8.82 -3.79
C PHE A 43 -1.04 9.37 -2.41
N THR A 44 -1.73 8.59 -1.58
CA THR A 44 -2.11 9.00 -0.22
C THR A 44 -0.88 9.19 0.67
N GLU A 45 0.11 8.28 0.60
CA GLU A 45 1.37 8.43 1.34
C GLU A 45 2.23 9.62 0.89
N ARG A 46 2.13 10.00 -0.39
CA ARG A 46 2.87 11.15 -0.96
C ARG A 46 2.14 12.48 -0.79
N SER A 47 0.82 12.46 -0.60
CA SER A 47 -0.01 13.67 -0.53
C SER A 47 -0.29 14.06 0.93
N ASP A 48 0.67 14.71 1.57
CA ASP A 48 0.41 15.53 2.76
C ASP A 48 -0.18 16.92 2.38
N SER A 49 -1.03 17.01 1.35
CA SER A 49 -1.60 18.31 0.93
C SER A 49 -2.99 18.17 0.31
N VAL A 50 -3.99 18.36 1.18
CA VAL A 50 -5.26 19.08 1.02
C VAL A 50 -6.16 18.85 -0.22
N GLY A 51 -7.36 18.32 0.05
CA GLY A 51 -8.64 18.92 -0.35
C GLY A 51 -9.16 18.71 -1.78
N GLY A 52 -10.39 18.19 -1.87
CA GLY A 52 -11.18 18.25 -3.11
C GLY A 52 -12.46 17.42 -3.05
N ASP A 53 -13.46 17.94 -2.33
CA ASP A 53 -14.88 17.62 -2.53
C ASP A 53 -15.20 17.36 -4.01
N THR A 54 -15.90 16.27 -4.30
CA THR A 54 -17.15 16.27 -5.08
C THR A 54 -17.80 14.89 -4.90
N GLN A 55 -18.60 14.74 -3.85
CA GLN A 55 -19.77 13.86 -3.96
C GLN A 55 -20.76 14.53 -4.93
N PRO A 56 -21.46 13.75 -5.76
CA PRO A 56 -22.45 14.27 -6.71
C PRO A 56 -23.66 14.91 -6.04
#